data_AF-A0A960RME8-F1
#
_entry.id   AF-A0A960RME8-F1
#
_cell.length_a   1.000
_cell.length_b   1.000
_cell.length_c   1.000
_cell.angle_alpha   90.00
_cell.angle_beta   90.00
_cell.angle_gamma   90.00
#
_symmetry.space_group_name_H-M   'P 1'
#
loop_
_entity.id
_entity.type
_entity.pdbx_description
1 polymer ?
#
loop_
_entity_poly.entity_id
_entity_poly.type
_entity_poly.pdbx_seq_one_letter_code
_entity_poly.pdbx_strand_id
1 'polypeptide(L)'
;MPNFPIVDTHLHIWDLKRLSYPWLANVPMLNRDHLIEEYRQICGPVQVAKMVFLQCECDFAQFQEEADWVTEVAAIDPRIRGIVPWAPLEKGDGAEAALAKLASNPLIKGIRRIIQFEADPEFCLQPDFVRGVQLLPRHGLSFDICINHTQMANTL
;
A
#
# COMPACT_ATOMS: atom_id res chain seq x y z
N MET A 1 12.30 -9.74 -22.92
CA MET A 1 11.60 -10.11 -21.67
C MET A 1 12.49 -11.04 -20.86
N PRO A 2 12.55 -10.91 -19.53
CA PRO A 2 13.31 -11.84 -18.70
C PRO A 2 12.80 -13.27 -18.93
N ASN A 3 13.72 -14.23 -19.00
CA ASN A 3 13.44 -15.65 -19.21
C ASN A 3 13.50 -16.45 -17.90
N PHE A 4 13.45 -15.77 -16.76
CA PHE A 4 13.45 -16.34 -15.42
C PHE A 4 12.29 -15.74 -14.61
N PRO A 5 11.81 -16.44 -13.57
CA PRO A 5 10.72 -15.94 -12.74
C PRO A 5 11.14 -14.68 -11.98
N ILE A 6 10.29 -13.66 -11.97
CA ILE A 6 10.52 -12.38 -11.28
C ILE A 6 9.54 -12.18 -10.12
N VAL A 7 9.89 -11.26 -9.22
CA VAL A 7 8.97 -10.73 -8.21
C VAL A 7 8.61 -9.31 -8.62
N ASP A 8 7.31 -9.04 -8.80
CA ASP A 8 6.80 -7.69 -8.92
C ASP A 8 6.61 -7.12 -7.51
N THR A 9 7.55 -6.29 -7.06
CA THR A 9 7.52 -5.76 -5.70
C THR A 9 6.60 -4.55 -5.56
N HIS A 10 5.94 -4.08 -6.63
CA HIS A 10 5.13 -2.88 -6.59
C HIS A 10 3.92 -2.93 -7.52
N LEU A 11 2.89 -3.68 -7.10
CA LEU A 11 1.63 -3.80 -7.81
C LEU A 11 0.56 -2.89 -7.21
N HIS A 12 -0.17 -2.22 -8.08
CA HIS A 12 -1.43 -1.54 -7.76
C HIS A 12 -2.57 -2.17 -8.56
N ILE A 13 -3.66 -2.49 -7.86
CA ILE A 13 -4.94 -2.91 -8.41
C ILE A 13 -6.05 -2.24 -7.59
N TRP A 14 -7.21 -2.00 -8.19
CA TRP A 14 -8.37 -1.44 -7.49
C TRP A 14 -9.69 -1.79 -8.18
N ASP A 15 -10.75 -1.90 -7.37
CA ASP A 15 -12.13 -2.15 -7.80
C ASP A 15 -13.04 -1.00 -7.33
N LEU A 16 -13.53 -0.20 -8.27
CA LEU A 16 -14.34 1.00 -7.98
C LEU A 16 -15.76 0.66 -7.51
N LYS A 17 -16.17 -0.62 -7.59
CA LYS A 17 -17.45 -1.08 -7.04
C LYS A 17 -17.34 -1.41 -5.56
N ARG A 18 -16.13 -1.57 -5.03
CA ARG A 18 -15.88 -1.91 -3.63
C ARG A 18 -15.34 -0.75 -2.80
N LEU A 19 -14.45 0.05 -3.38
CA LEU A 19 -13.68 1.07 -2.67
C LEU A 19 -13.73 2.40 -3.42
N SER A 20 -13.63 3.48 -2.66
CA SER A 20 -13.56 4.84 -3.18
C SER A 20 -12.10 5.28 -3.28
N TYR A 21 -11.73 5.86 -4.41
CA TYR A 21 -10.39 6.43 -4.66
C TYR A 21 -10.56 7.88 -5.13
N PRO A 22 -10.69 8.85 -4.21
CA PRO A 22 -11.05 10.22 -4.56
C PRO A 22 -10.11 10.86 -5.59
N TRP A 23 -8.82 10.50 -5.59
CA TRP A 23 -7.82 11.06 -6.49
C TRP A 23 -8.06 10.70 -7.97
N LEU A 24 -8.77 9.60 -8.26
CA LEU A 24 -9.08 9.17 -9.64
C LEU A 24 -9.95 10.17 -10.40
N ALA A 25 -10.75 10.99 -9.70
CA ALA A 25 -11.55 12.05 -10.33
C ALA A 25 -10.69 13.03 -11.14
N ASN A 26 -9.43 13.20 -10.75
CA ASN A 26 -8.47 14.10 -11.40
C ASN A 26 -7.62 13.40 -12.48
N VAL A 27 -7.77 12.08 -12.66
CA VAL A 27 -6.96 11.28 -13.60
C VAL A 27 -7.87 10.37 -14.45
N PRO A 28 -8.59 10.92 -15.46
CA PRO A 28 -9.59 10.18 -16.21
C PRO A 28 -9.10 8.88 -16.86
N MET A 29 -7.82 8.81 -17.25
CA MET A 29 -7.22 7.62 -17.85
C MET A 29 -7.18 6.41 -16.88
N LEU A 30 -7.05 6.67 -15.58
CA LEU A 30 -6.98 5.65 -14.53
C LEU A 30 -8.33 5.45 -13.81
N ASN A 31 -9.33 6.28 -14.10
CA ASN A 31 -10.63 6.28 -13.43
C ASN A 31 -11.56 5.17 -13.96
N ARG A 32 -11.11 3.92 -13.77
CA ARG A 32 -11.79 2.68 -14.09
C ARG A 32 -11.26 1.57 -13.20
N ASP A 33 -11.91 0.40 -13.23
CA ASP A 33 -11.39 -0.79 -12.55
C ASP A 33 -10.05 -1.22 -13.15
N HIS A 34 -9.12 -1.63 -12.28
CA HIS A 34 -7.84 -2.22 -12.62
C HIS A 34 -7.66 -3.48 -11.78
N LEU A 35 -8.12 -4.62 -12.30
CA LEU A 35 -8.26 -5.87 -11.54
C LEU A 35 -7.11 -6.85 -11.80
N ILE A 36 -6.99 -7.88 -10.96
CA ILE A 36 -5.92 -8.88 -11.07
C ILE A 36 -5.97 -9.67 -12.38
N GLU A 37 -7.16 -9.87 -12.95
CA GLU A 37 -7.34 -10.53 -14.24
C GLU A 37 -6.75 -9.72 -15.39
N GLU A 38 -6.90 -8.39 -15.37
CA GLU A 38 -6.28 -7.50 -16.36
C GLU A 38 -4.75 -7.56 -16.23
N TYR A 39 -4.23 -7.52 -14.99
CA TYR A 39 -2.79 -7.67 -14.75
C TYR A 39 -2.24 -8.99 -15.31
N ARG A 40 -2.95 -10.11 -15.09
CA ARG A 40 -2.57 -11.43 -15.64
C ARG A 40 -2.48 -11.42 -17.17
N GLN A 41 -3.41 -10.76 -17.84
CA GLN A 41 -3.42 -10.65 -19.29
C GLN A 41 -2.24 -9.79 -19.79
N ILE A 42 -1.97 -8.67 -19.13
CA ILE A 42 -0.92 -7.71 -19.51
C ILE A 42 0.49 -8.29 -19.28
N CYS A 43 0.69 -9.15 -18.29
CA CYS A 43 1.98 -9.83 -18.06
C CYS A 43 2.48 -10.59 -19.30
N GLY A 44 1.56 -11.08 -20.14
CA GLY A 44 1.89 -11.84 -21.34
C GLY A 44 2.86 -13.00 -21.05
N PRO A 45 4.03 -13.07 -21.71
CA PRO A 45 4.99 -14.15 -21.51
C PRO A 45 5.88 -13.97 -20.26
N VAL A 46 5.80 -12.85 -19.54
CA VAL A 46 6.64 -12.61 -18.35
C VAL A 46 6.18 -13.50 -17.20
N GLN A 47 7.09 -14.30 -16.69
CA GLN A 47 6.82 -15.15 -15.54
C GLN A 47 6.93 -14.36 -14.23
N VAL A 48 5.85 -13.67 -13.85
CA VAL A 48 5.72 -13.10 -12.51
C VAL A 48 5.42 -14.24 -11.53
N ALA A 49 6.36 -14.56 -10.66
CA ALA A 49 6.24 -15.64 -9.68
C ALA A 49 5.59 -15.17 -8.37
N LYS A 50 5.84 -13.92 -7.99
CA LYS A 50 5.29 -13.31 -6.77
C LYS A 50 5.05 -11.82 -7.00
N MET A 51 4.15 -11.26 -6.21
CA MET A 51 3.68 -9.88 -6.29
C MET A 51 3.55 -9.31 -4.87
N VAL A 52 3.81 -8.01 -4.73
CA VAL A 52 3.51 -7.25 -3.51
C VAL A 52 2.55 -6.13 -3.89
N PHE A 53 1.38 -6.13 -3.27
CA PHE A 53 0.42 -5.03 -3.40
C PHE A 53 0.84 -3.88 -2.48
N LEU A 54 0.70 -2.64 -2.96
CA LEU A 54 0.80 -1.45 -2.14
C LEU A 54 -0.49 -0.65 -2.23
N GLN A 55 -0.87 -0.05 -1.11
CA GLN A 55 -2.06 0.79 -0.97
C GLN A 55 -2.18 1.81 -2.11
N CYS A 56 -3.40 2.03 -2.57
CA CYS A 56 -3.70 2.83 -3.76
C CYS A 56 -4.30 4.20 -3.41
N GLU A 57 -4.08 4.69 -2.18
CA GLU A 57 -4.64 5.94 -1.66
C GLU A 57 -6.18 5.95 -1.78
N CYS A 58 -6.83 4.85 -1.39
CA CYS A 58 -8.28 4.83 -1.21
C CYS A 58 -8.69 5.88 -0.16
N ASP A 59 -10.00 6.12 -0.02
CA ASP A 59 -10.52 6.87 1.12
C ASP A 59 -9.88 6.31 2.41
N PHE A 60 -9.25 7.17 3.22
CA PHE A 60 -8.52 6.74 4.41
C PHE A 60 -9.42 6.08 5.45
N ALA A 61 -10.74 6.25 5.40
CA ALA A 61 -11.66 5.48 6.22
C ALA A 61 -11.76 4.00 5.79
N GLN A 62 -11.34 3.67 4.57
CA GLN A 62 -11.47 2.35 3.93
C GLN A 62 -10.15 1.55 3.87
N PHE A 63 -9.09 1.99 4.56
CA PHE A 63 -7.77 1.33 4.47
C PHE A 63 -7.79 -0.15 4.87
N GLN A 64 -8.64 -0.51 5.84
CA GLN A 64 -8.80 -1.88 6.28
C GLN A 64 -9.54 -2.69 5.22
N GLU A 65 -10.59 -2.12 4.65
CA GLU A 65 -11.39 -2.71 3.59
C GLU A 65 -10.55 -2.94 2.33
N GLU A 66 -9.59 -2.07 2.02
CA GLU A 66 -8.60 -2.28 0.96
C GLU A 66 -7.71 -3.49 1.26
N ALA A 67 -7.15 -3.57 2.46
CA ALA A 67 -6.34 -4.72 2.88
C ALA A 67 -7.13 -6.05 2.86
N ASP A 68 -8.38 -6.02 3.32
CA ASP A 68 -9.27 -7.19 3.35
C ASP A 68 -9.64 -7.63 1.92
N TRP A 69 -9.99 -6.68 1.05
CA TRP A 69 -10.26 -6.98 -0.36
C TRP A 69 -9.05 -7.56 -1.08
N VAL A 70 -7.85 -6.99 -0.91
CA VAL A 70 -6.64 -7.54 -1.54
C VAL A 70 -6.30 -8.93 -0.98
N THR A 71 -6.67 -9.21 0.27
CA THR A 71 -6.55 -10.55 0.84
C THR A 71 -7.48 -11.56 0.15
N GLU A 72 -8.71 -11.15 -0.18
CA GLU A 72 -9.62 -11.96 -1.01
C GLU A 72 -9.04 -12.16 -2.42
N VAL A 73 -8.45 -11.12 -3.01
CA VAL A 73 -7.78 -11.21 -4.32
C VAL A 73 -6.57 -12.16 -4.26
N ALA A 74 -5.82 -12.18 -3.16
CA ALA A 74 -4.70 -13.09 -2.97
C ALA A 74 -5.13 -14.58 -2.90
N ALA A 75 -6.39 -14.85 -2.53
CA ALA A 75 -6.96 -16.20 -2.64
C ALA A 75 -7.27 -16.59 -4.10
N ILE A 76 -7.58 -15.62 -4.96
CA ILE A 76 -7.81 -15.82 -6.41
C ILE A 76 -6.48 -15.95 -7.16
N ASP A 77 -5.50 -15.10 -6.84
CA ASP A 77 -4.15 -15.15 -7.39
C ASP A 77 -3.09 -15.27 -6.27
N PRO A 78 -2.70 -16.51 -5.91
CA PRO A 78 -1.73 -16.79 -4.84
C PRO A 78 -0.31 -16.26 -5.10
N ARG A 79 -0.07 -15.61 -6.24
CA ARG A 79 1.17 -14.87 -6.48
C ARG A 79 1.25 -13.61 -5.62
N ILE A 80 0.15 -13.06 -5.09
CA ILE A 80 0.22 -11.98 -4.08
C ILE A 80 0.79 -12.59 -2.79
N ARG A 81 2.01 -12.19 -2.42
CA ARG A 81 2.73 -12.71 -1.25
C ARG A 81 3.02 -11.65 -0.19
N GLY A 82 2.68 -10.39 -0.48
CA GLY A 82 2.77 -9.28 0.44
C GLY A 82 1.71 -8.24 0.11
N ILE A 83 1.21 -7.59 1.15
CA ILE A 83 0.29 -6.46 1.09
C ILE A 83 0.90 -5.37 2.00
N VAL A 84 0.99 -4.16 1.48
CA VAL A 84 1.49 -2.98 2.19
C VAL A 84 0.38 -1.93 2.20
N PRO A 85 -0.58 -2.03 3.15
CA PRO A 85 -1.71 -1.11 3.27
C PRO A 85 -1.29 0.26 3.83
N TRP A 86 -2.23 1.19 3.83
CA TRP A 86 -2.15 2.42 4.62
C TRP A 86 -2.49 2.15 6.10
N ALA A 87 -1.96 2.95 7.02
CA ALA A 87 -2.40 3.03 8.42
C ALA A 87 -2.19 4.46 8.94
N PRO A 88 -2.97 4.91 9.95
CA PRO A 88 -2.94 6.30 10.43
C PRO A 88 -1.74 6.58 11.34
N LEU A 89 -0.51 6.47 10.83
CA LEU A 89 0.73 6.59 11.61
C LEU A 89 0.86 7.97 12.27
N GLU A 90 0.28 9.01 11.67
CA GLU A 90 0.21 10.36 12.22
C GLU A 90 -0.57 10.45 13.55
N LYS A 91 -1.25 9.38 14.00
CA LYS A 91 -1.90 9.32 15.31
C LYS A 91 -0.99 8.84 16.44
N GLY A 92 0.30 8.58 16.19
CA GLY A 92 1.23 8.10 17.20
C GLY A 92 0.76 6.81 17.86
N ASP A 93 0.73 6.78 19.19
CA ASP A 93 0.23 5.63 19.97
C ASP A 93 -1.23 5.26 19.63
N GLY A 94 -2.01 6.22 19.10
CA GLY A 94 -3.37 5.96 18.61
C GLY A 94 -3.44 5.05 17.38
N ALA A 95 -2.31 4.80 16.69
CA ALA A 95 -2.24 3.88 15.56
C ALA A 95 -2.17 2.40 15.97
N GLU A 96 -1.81 2.09 17.22
CA GLU A 96 -1.54 0.72 17.70
C GLU A 96 -2.69 -0.26 17.38
N ALA A 97 -3.94 0.15 17.64
CA ALA A 97 -5.09 -0.72 17.40
C ALA A 97 -5.28 -1.05 15.90
N ALA A 98 -5.02 -0.09 15.01
CA ALA A 98 -5.08 -0.30 13.57
C ALA A 98 -3.94 -1.20 13.09
N LEU A 99 -2.72 -0.97 13.60
CA LEU A 99 -1.55 -1.77 13.27
C LEU A 99 -1.69 -3.23 13.74
N ALA A 100 -2.18 -3.44 14.97
CA ALA A 100 -2.43 -4.78 15.51
C ALA A 100 -3.49 -5.53 14.69
N LYS A 101 -4.55 -4.84 14.25
CA LYS A 101 -5.59 -5.42 13.39
C LYS A 101 -5.02 -5.83 12.04
N LEU A 102 -4.29 -4.95 11.36
CA LEU A 102 -3.63 -5.26 10.08
C LEU A 102 -2.63 -6.41 10.22
N ALA A 103 -1.79 -6.38 11.26
CA ALA A 103 -0.77 -7.40 11.50
C ALA A 103 -1.34 -8.80 11.81
N SER A 104 -2.62 -8.91 12.17
CA SER A 104 -3.29 -10.21 12.32
C SER A 104 -3.39 -10.99 11.00
N ASN A 105 -3.29 -10.29 9.86
CA ASN A 105 -3.25 -10.89 8.55
C ASN A 105 -1.79 -11.18 8.13
N PRO A 106 -1.40 -12.45 7.93
CA PRO A 106 -0.03 -12.83 7.63
C PRO A 106 0.46 -12.39 6.24
N LEU A 107 -0.41 -11.91 5.36
CA LEU A 107 0.00 -11.30 4.09
C LEU A 107 0.45 -9.85 4.24
N ILE A 108 0.11 -9.17 5.35
CA ILE A 108 0.59 -7.82 5.61
C ILE A 108 2.09 -7.87 5.95
N LYS A 109 2.88 -7.07 5.24
CA LYS A 109 4.35 -7.04 5.38
C LYS A 109 4.93 -5.69 5.77
N GLY A 110 4.16 -4.63 5.61
CA GLY A 110 4.57 -3.28 5.94
C GLY A 110 3.40 -2.33 5.90
N ILE A 111 3.67 -1.06 6.16
CA ILE A 111 2.73 0.05 6.00
C ILE A 111 3.35 1.05 5.05
N ARG A 112 2.56 1.56 4.10
CA ARG A 112 2.95 2.67 3.23
C ARG A 112 2.23 3.93 3.63
N ARG A 113 2.95 5.06 3.65
CA ARG A 113 2.37 6.40 3.67
C ARG A 113 2.88 7.22 2.49
N ILE A 114 1.96 7.79 1.72
CA ILE A 114 2.28 8.78 0.69
C ILE A 114 2.44 10.14 1.36
N ILE A 115 3.69 10.56 1.52
CA ILE A 115 4.11 11.86 2.08
C ILE A 115 4.24 12.90 0.96
N GLN A 116 4.39 12.46 -0.29
CA GLN A 116 4.64 13.34 -1.45
C GLN A 116 3.53 14.39 -1.70
N PHE A 117 2.34 14.20 -1.16
CA PHE A 117 1.22 15.14 -1.29
C PHE A 117 0.97 15.98 -0.03
N GLU A 118 1.72 15.72 1.05
CA GLU A 118 1.62 16.50 2.27
C GLU A 118 2.24 17.89 2.04
N ALA A 119 1.48 18.94 2.41
CA ALA A 119 1.90 20.32 2.22
C ALA A 119 3.02 20.73 3.18
N ASP A 120 3.03 20.15 4.39
CA ASP A 120 4.08 20.37 5.38
C ASP A 120 5.32 19.53 5.04
N PRO A 121 6.47 20.14 4.70
CA PRO A 121 7.69 19.38 4.45
C PRO A 121 8.18 18.63 5.70
N GLU A 122 7.79 19.05 6.90
CA GLU A 122 8.13 18.41 8.18
C GLU A 122 7.08 17.38 8.63
N PHE A 123 6.09 17.05 7.81
CA PHE A 123 5.01 16.09 8.15
C PHE A 123 5.53 14.80 8.80
N CYS A 124 6.59 14.21 8.22
CA CYS A 124 7.17 12.97 8.72
C CYS A 124 8.08 13.14 9.96
N LEU A 125 8.44 14.37 10.30
CA LEU A 125 9.21 14.72 11.51
C LEU A 125 8.30 14.98 12.71
N GLN A 126 6.99 15.12 12.48
CA GLN A 126 6.03 15.35 13.56
C GLN A 126 6.14 14.22 14.61
N PRO A 127 6.18 14.55 15.92
CA PRO A 127 6.43 13.56 16.96
C PRO A 127 5.50 12.35 16.89
N ASP A 128 4.21 12.56 16.62
CA ASP A 128 3.23 11.49 16.51
C ASP A 128 3.47 10.60 15.30
N PHE A 129 3.85 11.15 14.14
CA PHE A 129 4.21 10.34 12.98
C PHE A 129 5.43 9.46 13.28
N VAL A 130 6.48 10.04 13.87
CA VAL A 130 7.68 9.31 14.29
C VAL A 130 7.32 8.21 15.28
N ARG A 131 6.41 8.48 16.23
CA ARG A 131 5.94 7.47 17.17
C ARG A 131 5.16 6.36 16.46
N GLY A 132 4.25 6.68 15.55
CA GLY A 132 3.51 5.69 14.79
C GLY A 132 4.43 4.75 13.99
N VAL A 133 5.44 5.29 13.31
CA VAL A 133 6.45 4.49 12.60
C VAL A 133 7.24 3.58 13.57
N GLN A 134 7.55 4.06 14.77
CA GLN A 134 8.26 3.27 15.80
C GLN A 134 7.43 2.12 16.39
N LEU A 135 6.12 2.08 16.15
CA LEU A 135 5.28 0.93 16.52
C LEU A 135 5.47 -0.27 15.56
N LEU A 136 5.79 0.00 14.29
CA LEU A 136 5.83 -1.03 13.24
C LEU A 136 6.71 -2.26 13.57
N PRO A 137 7.93 -2.11 14.15
CA PRO A 137 8.75 -3.26 14.51
C PRO A 137 8.11 -4.20 15.54
N ARG A 138 7.22 -3.70 16.42
CA ARG A 138 6.50 -4.54 17.40
C ARG A 138 5.57 -5.55 16.73
N HIS A 139 5.12 -5.23 15.53
CA HIS A 139 4.26 -6.07 14.70
C HIS A 139 5.02 -6.78 13.56
N GLY A 140 6.35 -6.61 13.48
CA GLY A 140 7.16 -7.17 12.39
C GLY A 140 6.88 -6.55 11.03
N LEU A 141 6.44 -5.28 10.99
CA LEU A 141 6.08 -4.56 9.76
C LEU A 141 7.20 -3.64 9.29
N SER A 142 7.43 -3.56 7.98
CA SER A 142 8.26 -2.53 7.34
C SER A 142 7.53 -1.20 7.18
N PHE A 143 8.27 -0.15 6.83
CA PHE A 143 7.70 1.12 6.36
C PHE A 143 8.10 1.35 4.90
N ASP A 144 7.12 1.58 4.05
CA ASP A 144 7.30 1.94 2.65
C ASP A 144 7.15 3.45 2.47
N ILE A 145 8.28 4.10 2.18
CA ILE A 145 8.39 5.53 2.00
C ILE A 145 7.96 5.96 0.58
N CYS A 146 7.13 7.00 0.47
CA CYS A 146 6.75 7.58 -0.82
C CYS A 146 6.76 9.11 -0.71
N ILE A 147 7.82 9.72 -1.25
CA ILE A 147 8.16 11.13 -1.11
C ILE A 147 8.50 11.76 -2.46
N ASN A 148 8.42 13.08 -2.53
CA ASN A 148 9.07 13.85 -3.59
C ASN A 148 10.56 14.05 -3.29
N HIS A 149 11.35 14.32 -4.33
CA HIS A 149 12.79 14.59 -4.17
C HIS A 149 13.11 15.75 -3.21
N THR A 150 12.24 16.75 -3.12
CA THR A 150 12.39 17.90 -2.20
C THR A 150 12.22 17.53 -0.73
N GLN A 151 11.62 16.37 -0.42
CA GLN A 151 11.37 15.90 0.95
C GLN A 151 12.46 14.94 1.46
N MET A 152 13.46 14.61 0.63
CA MET A 152 14.51 13.65 1.00
C MET A 152 15.26 14.05 2.28
N ALA A 153 15.63 15.33 2.41
CA ALA A 153 16.38 15.83 3.58
C ALA A 153 15.64 15.68 4.91
N ASN A 154 14.31 15.62 4.88
CA ASN A 154 13.48 15.48 6.07
C ASN A 154 13.12 14.02 6.37
N THR A 155 13.33 13.10 5.42
CA THR A 155 12.87 11.71 5.55
C THR A 155 14.01 10.68 5.59
N LEU A 156 15.22 11.01 5.12
CA LEU A 156 16.40 10.14 5.03
C LEU A 156 17.60 10.76 5.75
#